data_AF-A0A4R2QIF2-F1
#
_entry.id   AF-A0A4R2QIF2-F1
#
_cell.length_a   1.000
_cell.length_b   1.000
_cell.length_c   1.000
_cell.angle_alpha   90.00
_cell.angle_beta   90.00
_cell.angle_gamma   90.00
#
_symmetry.space_group_name_H-M   'P 1'
#
loop_
_entity.id
_entity.type
_entity.pdbx_description
1 polymer ?
#
loop_
_entity_poly.entity_id
_entity_poly.type
_entity_poly.pdbx_seq_one_letter_code
_entity_poly.pdbx_strand_id
1 'polypeptide(L)'
;MFLGASRGTGALETAVVRYGTSVSVMETILVFAVAPLAIYGVLSLMTLRRKSAGAGRYRPGQEWDYPAQWWTANPAGISADHPSRVAAGAADEAAPQMETGGARGSW
;
A
#
# COMPACT_ATOMS: atom_id res chain seq x y z
N MET A 1 -5.85 -30.46 -86.81
CA MET A 1 -5.74 -28.98 -86.81
C MET A 1 -5.71 -28.53 -85.36
N PHE A 2 -4.71 -27.71 -85.02
CA PHE A 2 -4.15 -27.49 -83.67
C PHE A 2 -5.00 -26.64 -82.71
N LEU A 3 -4.57 -26.69 -81.43
CA LEU A 3 -4.59 -25.60 -80.43
C LEU A 3 -5.86 -25.51 -79.54
N GLY A 4 -5.77 -25.38 -78.22
CA GLY A 4 -4.63 -25.23 -77.32
C GLY A 4 -5.15 -25.04 -75.90
N ALA A 5 -4.48 -25.63 -74.93
CA ALA A 5 -4.77 -25.44 -73.52
C ALA A 5 -4.54 -23.98 -73.13
N SER A 6 -5.56 -23.33 -72.59
CA SER A 6 -5.41 -22.13 -71.77
C SER A 6 -5.81 -22.51 -70.36
N ARG A 7 -4.87 -23.14 -69.64
CA ARG A 7 -4.88 -23.18 -68.18
C ARG A 7 -4.85 -21.73 -67.71
N GLY A 8 -6.01 -21.19 -67.33
CA GLY A 8 -6.11 -19.96 -66.58
C GLY A 8 -5.32 -20.14 -65.30
N THR A 9 -4.11 -19.59 -65.29
CA THR A 9 -3.20 -19.58 -64.17
C THR A 9 -3.85 -18.70 -63.12
N GLY A 10 -4.55 -19.31 -62.17
CA GLY A 10 -4.89 -18.66 -60.91
C GLY A 10 -3.58 -18.41 -60.17
N ALA A 11 -2.87 -17.35 -60.56
CA ALA A 11 -1.80 -16.79 -59.77
C ALA A 11 -2.45 -16.41 -58.44
N LEU A 12 -2.10 -17.14 -57.39
CA LEU A 12 -2.46 -16.82 -56.03
C LEU A 12 -1.81 -15.47 -55.73
N GLU A 13 -2.55 -14.40 -55.99
CA GLU A 13 -2.23 -13.05 -55.58
C GLU A 13 -2.18 -13.11 -54.06
N THR A 14 -0.99 -13.39 -53.55
CA THR A 14 -0.73 -13.59 -52.14
C THR A 14 -0.84 -12.20 -51.54
N ALA A 15 -2.04 -11.84 -51.13
CA ALA A 15 -2.31 -10.57 -50.49
C ALA A 15 -1.43 -10.48 -49.26
N VAL A 16 -0.35 -9.70 -49.36
CA VAL A 16 0.55 -9.43 -48.26
C VAL A 16 -0.25 -8.67 -47.22
N VAL A 17 -0.59 -9.34 -46.12
CA VAL A 17 -1.25 -8.72 -44.96
C VAL A 17 -0.33 -7.62 -44.46
N ARG A 18 -0.68 -6.36 -44.75
CA ARG A 18 0.03 -5.19 -44.24
C ARG A 18 -0.50 -4.88 -42.85
N TYR A 19 0.30 -5.20 -41.84
CA TYR A 19 0.07 -4.69 -40.48
C TYR A 19 0.29 -3.16 -40.53
N GLY A 20 -0.78 -2.39 -40.46
CA GLY A 20 -0.78 -0.94 -40.70
C GLY A 20 0.02 -0.11 -39.69
N THR A 21 0.51 -0.72 -38.61
CA THR A 21 1.32 -0.06 -37.59
C THR A 21 2.35 -1.04 -37.04
N SER A 22 3.63 -0.80 -37.34
CA SER A 22 4.73 -1.54 -36.72
C SER A 22 4.95 -1.02 -35.30
N VAL A 23 4.83 -1.88 -34.29
CA VAL A 23 5.15 -1.53 -32.89
C VAL A 23 6.67 -1.45 -32.74
N SER A 24 7.15 -0.36 -32.15
CA SER A 24 8.59 -0.19 -31.90
C SER A 24 9.01 -0.84 -30.57
N VAL A 25 10.29 -1.24 -30.46
CA VAL A 25 10.84 -1.75 -29.18
C VAL A 25 10.68 -0.72 -28.06
N MET A 26 10.81 0.57 -28.39
CA MET A 26 10.63 1.66 -27.44
C MET A 26 9.19 1.75 -26.91
N GLU A 27 8.21 1.52 -27.78
CA GLU A 27 6.80 1.48 -27.40
C GLU A 27 6.52 0.33 -26.42
N THR A 28 7.07 -0.86 -26.67
CA THR A 28 7.00 -1.98 -25.74
C THR A 28 7.61 -1.63 -24.38
N ILE A 29 8.79 -1.00 -24.35
CA ILE A 29 9.43 -0.59 -23.09
C ILE A 29 8.58 0.45 -22.35
N LEU A 30 8.05 1.44 -23.05
CA LEU A 30 7.19 2.48 -22.48
C LEU A 30 5.95 1.86 -21.81
N VAL A 31 5.31 0.91 -22.47
CA VAL A 31 4.08 0.30 -21.96
C VAL A 31 4.37 -0.69 -20.82
N PHE A 32 5.37 -1.56 -20.97
CA PHE A 32 5.58 -2.67 -20.03
C PHE A 32 6.53 -2.35 -18.87
N ALA A 33 7.45 -1.40 -19.02
CA ALA A 33 8.37 -1.02 -17.96
C ALA A 33 8.02 0.36 -17.38
N VAL A 34 7.86 1.36 -18.25
CA VAL A 34 7.70 2.76 -17.79
C VAL A 34 6.33 2.98 -17.16
N ALA A 35 5.23 2.51 -17.76
CA ALA A 35 3.90 2.73 -17.20
C ALA A 35 3.72 2.10 -15.80
N PRO A 36 4.09 0.82 -15.55
CA PRO A 36 4.03 0.26 -14.20
C PRO A 36 4.92 1.02 -13.21
N LEU A 37 6.14 1.37 -13.61
CA LEU A 37 7.08 2.10 -12.76
C LEU A 37 6.58 3.51 -12.43
N ALA A 38 5.90 4.18 -13.36
CA ALA A 38 5.25 5.46 -13.13
C ALA A 38 4.12 5.33 -12.11
N ILE A 39 3.28 4.30 -12.20
CA ILE A 39 2.20 4.04 -11.24
C ILE A 39 2.79 3.85 -9.83
N TYR A 40 3.77 2.95 -9.68
CA TYR A 40 4.43 2.74 -8.39
C TYR A 40 5.15 3.99 -7.89
N GLY A 41 5.77 4.76 -8.77
CA GLY A 41 6.42 6.03 -8.44
C GLY A 41 5.45 7.05 -7.86
N VAL A 42 4.28 7.23 -8.50
CA VAL A 42 3.23 8.12 -8.01
C VAL A 42 2.70 7.66 -6.65
N LEU A 43 2.37 6.37 -6.52
CA LEU A 43 1.87 5.80 -5.25
C LEU A 43 2.89 5.93 -4.12
N SER A 44 4.15 5.62 -4.41
CA SER A 44 5.26 5.76 -3.47
C SER A 44 5.42 7.21 -3.03
N LEU A 45 5.46 8.16 -3.97
CA LEU A 45 5.58 9.58 -3.65
C LEU A 45 4.40 10.07 -2.80
N MET A 46 3.16 9.68 -3.12
CA MET A 46 1.98 10.01 -2.31
C MET A 46 2.06 9.43 -0.89
N THR A 47 2.61 8.23 -0.74
CA THR A 47 2.76 7.53 0.54
C THR A 47 3.83 8.18 1.41
N LEU A 48 5.02 8.41 0.84
CA LEU A 48 6.15 9.04 1.55
C LEU A 48 5.84 10.49 1.94
N ARG A 49 5.13 11.25 1.09
CA ARG A 49 4.68 12.61 1.43
C ARG A 49 3.84 12.63 2.72
N ARG A 50 2.93 11.67 2.91
CA ARG A 50 2.12 11.58 4.15
C ARG A 50 2.97 11.17 5.36
N LYS A 51 3.95 10.29 5.18
CA LYS A 51 4.82 9.84 6.28
C LYS A 51 5.70 10.96 6.83
N SER A 52 6.12 11.91 5.98
CA SER A 52 6.86 13.10 6.44
C SER A 52 6.04 14.07 7.30
N ALA A 53 4.70 13.96 7.26
CA ALA A 53 3.79 14.72 8.11
C ALA A 53 3.41 13.98 9.41
N GLY A 54 4.09 12.87 9.74
CA GLY A 54 3.85 12.13 10.98
C GLY A 54 4.12 12.97 12.23
N ALA A 55 3.37 12.70 13.30
CA ALA A 55 3.48 13.42 14.57
C ALA A 55 4.94 13.50 15.04
N GLY A 56 5.39 14.71 15.37
CA GLY A 56 6.77 14.99 15.73
C GLY A 56 7.19 14.17 16.95
N ARG A 57 8.37 13.57 16.87
CA ARG A 57 8.93 12.78 17.98
C ARG A 57 9.02 13.66 19.23
N TYR A 58 8.46 13.19 20.34
CA TYR A 58 8.52 13.90 21.62
C TYR A 58 9.98 14.25 21.98
N ARG A 59 10.20 15.47 22.45
CA ARG A 59 11.51 15.94 22.91
C ARG A 59 11.48 16.13 24.43
N PRO A 60 12.52 15.71 25.17
CA PRO A 60 12.63 16.01 26.60
C PRO A 60 12.54 17.52 26.85
N GLY A 61 11.61 17.94 27.73
CA GLY A 61 11.32 19.36 28.03
C GLY A 61 10.19 19.97 27.20
N GLN A 62 9.65 19.26 26.20
CA GLN A 62 8.40 19.63 25.55
C GLN A 62 7.21 19.24 26.45
N GLU A 63 6.13 20.01 26.44
CA GLU A 63 4.89 19.62 27.11
C GLU A 63 4.30 18.35 26.46
N TRP A 64 3.70 17.48 27.28
CA TRP A 64 3.17 16.21 26.80
C TRP A 64 1.75 16.40 26.25
N ASP A 65 1.66 16.65 24.93
CA ASP A 65 0.38 16.86 24.23
C ASP A 65 -0.30 15.55 23.77
N TYR A 66 0.29 14.39 24.08
CA TYR A 66 -0.24 13.09 23.67
C TYR A 66 -1.24 12.55 24.71
N PRO A 67 -2.25 11.75 24.30
CA PRO A 67 -3.14 11.11 25.26
C PRO A 67 -2.36 10.18 26.21
N ALA A 68 -2.88 9.98 27.42
CA ALA A 68 -2.29 9.05 28.38
C ALA A 68 -2.22 7.64 27.79
N GLN A 69 -1.03 7.06 27.74
CA GLN A 69 -0.77 5.79 27.07
C GLN A 69 -0.16 4.78 28.03
N TRP A 70 -0.76 3.59 28.09
CA TRP A 70 -0.26 2.47 28.88
C TRP A 70 0.26 1.38 27.94
N TRP A 71 1.56 1.08 28.01
CA TRP A 71 2.20 0.07 27.17
C TRP A 71 2.35 -1.21 27.99
N THR A 72 1.62 -2.27 27.62
CA THR A 72 1.76 -3.58 28.27
C THR A 72 2.74 -4.45 27.50
N ALA A 73 3.54 -5.27 28.19
CA ALA A 73 4.49 -6.23 27.58
C ALA A 73 3.81 -7.51 27.03
N ASN A 74 2.52 -7.37 26.71
CA ASN A 74 1.48 -8.37 26.51
C ASN A 74 1.86 -9.83 26.12
N PRO A 75 1.39 -10.86 26.87
CA PRO A 75 1.38 -12.24 26.36
C PRO A 75 0.05 -12.73 25.75
N ALA A 76 -1.10 -12.14 26.08
CA ALA A 76 -2.39 -12.39 25.43
C ALA A 76 -3.20 -11.09 25.59
N GLY A 77 -3.44 -10.37 24.49
CA GLY A 77 -3.90 -8.98 24.54
C GLY A 77 -5.36 -8.84 24.92
N ILE A 78 -5.68 -9.11 26.19
CA ILE A 78 -6.92 -8.89 26.94
C ILE A 78 -8.10 -8.44 26.03
N SER A 79 -8.67 -9.39 25.27
CA SER A 79 -9.75 -9.19 24.26
C SER A 79 -11.15 -9.04 24.91
N ALA A 80 -12.21 -8.52 24.29
CA ALA A 80 -12.58 -8.50 22.86
C ALA A 80 -13.29 -7.23 22.34
N ASP A 81 -13.54 -6.23 23.18
CA ASP A 81 -14.21 -5.01 22.78
C ASP A 81 -13.29 -3.82 23.01
N HIS A 82 -12.65 -3.34 21.95
CA HIS A 82 -12.14 -1.98 21.91
C HIS A 82 -13.27 -1.06 21.40
N PRO A 83 -14.12 -0.47 22.26
CA PRO A 83 -14.69 0.82 21.97
C PRO A 83 -13.78 1.83 22.64
N SER A 84 -13.09 2.60 21.80
CA SER A 84 -12.72 3.96 22.13
C SER A 84 -14.01 4.74 22.48
N ARG A 85 -14.48 4.67 23.72
CA ARG A 85 -15.50 5.57 24.21
C ARG A 85 -15.44 5.74 25.72
N VAL A 86 -15.14 6.98 26.08
CA VAL A 86 -15.47 7.65 27.33
C VAL A 86 -16.74 7.06 27.96
N ALA A 87 -16.61 6.43 29.12
CA ALA A 87 -17.72 6.21 30.03
C ALA A 87 -17.19 6.22 31.47
N ALA A 88 -17.38 7.36 32.13
CA ALA A 88 -17.33 7.46 33.56
C ALA A 88 -18.44 6.59 34.16
N GLY A 89 -18.10 5.81 35.19
CA GLY A 89 -19.07 5.23 36.13
C GLY A 89 -19.58 3.84 35.80
N ALA A 90 -18.92 2.83 36.38
CA ALA A 90 -19.59 1.68 36.97
C ALA A 90 -18.57 0.99 37.88
N ALA A 91 -18.68 1.26 39.18
CA ALA A 91 -18.03 0.47 40.20
C ALA A 91 -18.73 -0.88 40.26
N ASP A 92 -17.99 -1.97 40.05
CA ASP A 92 -18.40 -3.27 40.56
C ASP A 92 -17.15 -4.05 41.00
N GLU A 93 -17.32 -4.78 42.09
CA GLU A 93 -16.38 -5.16 43.15
C GLU A 93 -14.90 -5.43 42.77
N ALA A 94 -14.00 -4.60 43.29
CA ALA A 94 -12.56 -4.84 43.28
C ALA A 94 -12.08 -5.29 44.68
N ALA A 95 -11.47 -6.46 44.74
CA ALA A 95 -10.69 -6.94 45.89
C ALA A 95 -9.69 -5.86 46.37
N PRO A 96 -9.30 -5.83 47.66
CA PRO A 96 -8.41 -4.80 48.17
C PRO A 96 -7.07 -4.84 47.43
N GLN A 97 -6.84 -3.82 46.62
CA GLN A 97 -5.59 -3.63 45.90
C GLN A 97 -4.50 -3.33 46.92
N MET A 98 -3.75 -4.37 47.33
CA MET A 98 -2.62 -4.22 48.24
C MET A 98 -1.55 -3.35 47.56
N GLU A 99 -1.21 -2.22 48.18
CA GLU A 99 -0.13 -1.34 47.73
C GLU A 99 1.21 -2.08 47.83
N THR A 100 1.61 -2.75 46.76
CA THR A 100 2.91 -3.45 46.73
C THR A 100 3.96 -2.51 46.15
N GLY A 101 4.43 -1.62 47.02
CA GLY A 101 5.66 -0.82 46.86
C GLY A 101 5.62 0.33 45.84
N GLY A 102 6.62 1.22 45.93
CA GLY A 102 6.79 2.34 45.02
C GLY A 102 8.25 2.80 44.93
N ALA A 103 8.68 3.19 43.73
CA ALA A 103 9.99 3.80 43.48
C ALA A 103 9.78 5.12 42.74
N ARG A 104 10.48 6.17 43.17
CA ARG A 104 10.42 7.50 42.54
C ARG A 104 11.81 8.10 42.42
N GLY A 105 12.02 8.88 41.36
CA GLY A 105 13.21 9.69 41.15
C GLY A 105 12.83 10.96 40.38
N SER A 106 13.52 12.05 40.66
CA SER A 106 13.43 13.30 39.88
C SER A 106 14.65 13.35 38.96
N TRP A 107 14.41 13.15 37.67
CA TRP A 107 15.41 13.34 36.62
C TRP A 107 15.45 14.80 36.20
#